data_AF-A0A538B2W6-F1
#
_entry.id   AF-A0A538B2W6-F1
#
_cell.length_a   1.000
_cell.length_b   1.000
_cell.length_c   1.000
_cell.angle_alpha   90.00
_cell.angle_beta   90.00
_cell.angle_gamma   90.00
#
_symmetry.space_group_name_H-M   'P 1'
#
loop_
_entity.id
_entity.type
_entity.pdbx_description
1 polymer ?
#
loop_
_entity_poly.entity_id
_entity_poly.type
_entity_poly.pdbx_seq_one_letter_code
_entity_poly.pdbx_strand_id
1 'polypeptide(L)'
;MDREAIRMNRPARDQRSFARAIGGAFALSAAASIGLTVVYALGGQPQIEGALIGASLGGLALGFVWWGTHLLPQGPFVEEREPLTSAPAERLAFTEDFTRLAQETPRRRFLGRMLLVAVGALAAAAVFPIRSLGPGPGRSLFRTAWRRGSKLVTEEGGPVAVGDLPVGGVVTVFAEASVGVADSQTILVRVDPASFRPLPGRETWSPQGYLAYSKICTHAGCPVGLYEQSTNSLFCPCHQSVFDVVDGAKPVAGPATRPLPQLPLEVGPDGLLRAQSDFTEPVGPGYWNEGS
;
A
#
# COMPACT_ATOMS: atom_id res chain seq x y z
N MET A 1 -39.69 37.53 36.23
CA MET A 1 -38.56 38.46 35.96
C MET A 1 -37.43 37.65 35.33
N ASP A 2 -37.57 37.19 34.10
CA ASP A 2 -37.42 37.92 32.83
C ASP A 2 -36.04 37.65 32.20
N ARG A 3 -35.74 36.35 31.98
CA ARG A 3 -34.62 35.91 31.12
C ARG A 3 -34.98 35.98 29.63
N GLU A 4 -36.27 36.08 29.32
CA GLU A 4 -36.80 36.26 27.96
C GLU A 4 -36.57 37.69 27.43
N ALA A 5 -36.86 38.75 28.21
CA ALA A 5 -36.63 40.12 27.73
C ALA A 5 -35.14 40.51 27.67
N ILE A 6 -34.26 39.88 28.46
CA ILE A 6 -32.81 40.14 28.41
C ILE A 6 -32.20 39.65 27.08
N ARG A 7 -32.80 38.65 26.42
CA ARG A 7 -32.28 38.09 25.15
C ARG A 7 -32.84 38.74 23.89
N MET A 8 -34.03 39.33 23.95
CA MET A 8 -34.60 40.05 22.80
C MET A 8 -33.94 41.41 22.54
N ASN A 9 -33.05 41.88 23.41
CA ASN A 9 -32.47 43.22 23.31
C ASN A 9 -30.94 43.21 23.52
N ARG A 10 -30.20 42.40 22.74
CA ARG A 10 -28.76 42.69 22.55
C ARG A 10 -28.67 44.08 21.92
N PRO A 11 -27.95 45.05 22.51
CA PRO A 11 -27.92 46.41 22.01
C PRO A 11 -27.44 46.41 20.56
N ALA A 12 -28.04 47.22 19.68
CA ALA A 12 -27.72 47.30 18.25
C ALA A 12 -26.20 47.49 17.96
N ARG A 13 -25.45 48.01 18.95
CA ARG A 13 -23.99 48.14 18.91
C ARG A 13 -23.26 46.79 18.87
N ASP A 14 -23.76 45.78 19.59
CA ASP A 14 -23.20 44.42 19.68
C ASP A 14 -23.42 43.64 18.38
N GLN A 15 -24.59 43.79 17.76
CA GLN A 15 -24.89 43.18 16.45
C GLN A 15 -24.00 43.77 15.34
N ARG A 16 -23.75 45.08 15.36
CA ARG A 16 -22.87 45.74 14.38
C ARG A 16 -21.40 45.31 14.52
N SER A 17 -20.92 45.04 15.74
CA SER A 17 -19.56 44.52 15.94
C SER A 17 -19.42 43.08 15.44
N PHE A 18 -20.38 42.20 15.73
CA PHE A 18 -20.33 40.82 15.25
C PHE A 18 -20.52 40.72 13.74
N ALA A 19 -21.38 41.55 13.13
CA ALA A 19 -21.50 41.61 11.67
C ALA A 19 -20.17 41.99 10.99
N ARG A 20 -19.40 42.92 11.56
CA ARG A 20 -18.06 43.27 11.08
C ARG A 20 -17.06 42.15 11.28
N ALA A 21 -17.09 41.46 12.42
CA ALA A 21 -16.20 40.33 12.71
C ALA A 21 -16.46 39.14 11.76
N ILE A 22 -17.72 38.82 11.48
CA ILE A 22 -18.14 37.80 10.51
C ILE A 22 -17.68 38.19 9.11
N GLY A 23 -17.93 39.45 8.70
CA GLY A 23 -17.45 39.96 7.42
C GLY A 23 -15.93 39.89 7.28
N GLY A 24 -15.18 40.19 8.34
CA GLY A 24 -13.72 40.05 8.37
C GLY A 24 -13.25 38.60 8.23
N ALA A 25 -13.93 37.65 8.88
CA ALA A 25 -13.61 36.22 8.78
C ALA A 25 -13.87 35.66 7.36
N PHE A 26 -14.98 36.06 6.72
CA PHE A 26 -15.26 35.70 5.33
C PHE A 26 -14.31 36.39 4.34
N ALA A 27 -13.93 37.65 4.58
CA ALA A 27 -12.95 38.35 3.77
C ALA A 27 -11.57 37.68 3.84
N LEU A 28 -11.13 37.28 5.04
CA LEU A 28 -9.90 36.49 5.22
C LEU A 28 -9.97 35.17 4.46
N SER A 29 -11.11 34.47 4.53
CA SER A 29 -11.29 33.23 3.80
C SER A 29 -11.19 33.41 2.28
N ALA A 30 -11.87 34.44 1.75
CA ALA A 30 -11.83 34.74 0.32
C ALA A 30 -10.42 35.13 -0.14
N ALA A 31 -9.73 35.98 0.62
CA ALA A 31 -8.35 36.39 0.33
C ALA A 31 -7.38 35.20 0.36
N ALA A 32 -7.49 34.33 1.37
CA ALA A 32 -6.68 33.12 1.48
C ALA A 32 -6.97 32.13 0.34
N SER A 33 -8.23 32.00 -0.09
CA SER A 33 -8.62 31.13 -1.22
C SER A 33 -8.10 31.64 -2.56
N ILE A 34 -8.13 32.97 -2.79
CA ILE A 34 -7.52 33.59 -3.98
C ILE A 34 -6.00 33.41 -3.94
N GLY A 35 -5.38 33.67 -2.78
CA GLY A 35 -3.95 33.45 -2.58
C GLY A 35 -3.55 32.01 -2.87
N LEU A 36 -4.31 31.04 -2.38
CA LEU A 36 -4.07 29.61 -2.64
C LEU A 36 -4.09 29.30 -4.14
N THR A 37 -5.10 29.82 -4.84
CA THR A 37 -5.24 29.61 -6.29
C THR A 37 -4.04 30.15 -7.05
N VAL A 38 -3.55 31.34 -6.68
CA VAL A 38 -2.38 31.96 -7.30
C VAL A 38 -1.10 31.19 -6.98
N VAL A 39 -0.87 30.84 -5.71
CA VAL A 39 0.34 30.10 -5.28
C VAL A 39 0.39 28.73 -5.98
N TYR A 40 -0.75 28.01 -6.01
CA TYR A 40 -0.85 26.72 -6.66
C TYR A 40 -0.61 26.82 -8.18
N ALA A 41 -1.22 27.80 -8.85
CA ALA A 41 -1.05 28.00 -10.30
C ALA A 41 0.39 28.36 -10.69
N LEU A 42 1.16 28.98 -9.80
CA LEU A 42 2.55 29.34 -10.01
C LEU A 42 3.55 28.26 -9.54
N GLY A 43 3.07 27.08 -9.12
CA GLY A 43 3.94 26.00 -8.62
C GLY A 43 4.61 26.35 -7.29
N GLY A 44 3.86 26.96 -6.38
CA GLY A 44 4.34 27.45 -5.09
C GLY A 44 4.72 26.36 -4.10
N GLN A 45 5.23 26.79 -2.94
CA GLN A 45 5.67 25.87 -1.89
C GLN A 45 4.48 25.26 -1.12
N PRO A 46 4.44 23.93 -0.88
CA PRO A 46 3.32 23.26 -0.21
C PRO A 46 2.98 23.80 1.19
N GLN A 47 3.98 24.34 1.92
CA GLN A 47 3.76 24.92 3.25
C GLN A 47 2.89 26.18 3.18
N ILE A 48 3.08 27.00 2.13
CA ILE A 48 2.30 28.23 1.90
C ILE A 48 0.88 27.86 1.49
N GLU A 49 0.73 26.86 0.62
CA GLU A 49 -0.58 26.32 0.23
C GLU A 49 -1.35 25.78 1.44
N GLY A 50 -0.68 24.99 2.30
CA GLY A 50 -1.27 24.49 3.53
C GLY A 50 -1.73 25.60 4.48
N ALA A 51 -0.93 26.65 4.65
CA ALA A 51 -1.31 27.81 5.46
C ALA A 51 -2.52 28.56 4.88
N LEU A 52 -2.58 28.72 3.55
CA LEU A 52 -3.68 29.38 2.85
C LEU A 52 -4.98 28.56 2.91
N ILE A 53 -4.90 27.23 2.79
CA ILE A 53 -6.03 26.33 3.03
C ILE A 53 -6.53 26.47 4.47
N GLY A 54 -5.61 26.46 5.44
CA GLY A 54 -5.96 26.63 6.85
C GLY A 54 -6.67 27.96 7.13
N ALA A 55 -6.16 29.06 6.59
CA ALA A 55 -6.79 30.39 6.72
C ALA A 55 -8.13 30.48 5.97
N SER A 56 -8.25 29.85 4.80
CA SER A 56 -9.50 29.76 4.03
C SER A 56 -10.60 29.06 4.83
N LEU A 57 -10.36 27.83 5.27
CA LEU A 57 -11.35 27.04 6.00
C LEU A 57 -11.61 27.60 7.40
N GLY A 58 -10.55 28.06 8.09
CA GLY A 58 -10.65 28.69 9.40
C GLY A 58 -11.49 29.97 9.38
N GLY A 59 -11.30 30.82 8.36
CA GLY A 59 -12.11 32.02 8.17
C GLY A 59 -13.60 31.71 7.93
N LEU A 60 -13.91 30.70 7.10
CA LEU A 60 -15.30 30.25 6.89
C LEU A 60 -15.92 29.70 8.18
N ALA A 61 -15.20 28.83 8.88
CA ALA A 61 -15.67 28.22 10.12
C ALA A 61 -15.98 29.28 11.18
N LEU A 62 -15.05 30.22 11.42
CA LEU A 62 -15.26 31.33 12.36
C LEU A 62 -16.44 32.20 11.95
N GLY A 63 -16.55 32.53 10.66
CA GLY A 63 -17.65 33.32 10.13
C GLY A 63 -19.02 32.66 10.36
N PHE A 64 -19.15 31.37 10.05
CA PHE A 64 -20.39 30.62 10.28
C PHE A 64 -20.72 30.44 11.76
N VAL A 65 -19.73 30.12 12.60
CA VAL A 65 -19.94 29.96 14.05
C VAL A 65 -20.43 31.26 14.65
N TRP A 66 -19.78 32.39 14.35
CA TRP A 66 -20.20 33.70 14.87
C TRP A 66 -21.56 34.12 14.31
N TRP A 67 -21.86 33.86 13.04
CA TRP A 67 -23.20 34.10 12.48
C TRP A 67 -24.25 33.28 13.24
N GLY A 68 -24.05 31.98 13.37
CA GLY A 68 -24.99 31.07 14.01
C GLY A 68 -25.24 31.38 15.48
N THR A 69 -24.21 31.82 16.21
CA THR A 69 -24.30 32.06 17.66
C THR A 69 -24.66 33.50 18.04
N HIS A 70 -24.44 34.48 17.15
CA HIS A 70 -24.61 35.90 17.49
C HIS A 70 -25.64 36.64 16.65
N LEU A 71 -25.96 36.19 15.43
CA LEU A 71 -26.93 36.85 14.54
C LEU A 71 -28.21 36.04 14.28
N LEU A 72 -28.17 34.70 14.31
CA LEU A 72 -29.38 33.89 14.10
C LEU A 72 -30.32 33.92 15.34
N PRO A 73 -31.64 33.89 15.13
CA PRO A 73 -32.61 33.77 16.21
C PRO A 73 -32.32 32.54 17.08
N GLN A 74 -32.12 32.78 18.38
CA GLN A 74 -31.94 31.71 19.37
C GLN A 74 -33.24 31.56 20.14
N GLY A 75 -33.87 30.39 20.03
CA GLY A 75 -35.08 30.09 20.79
C GLY A 75 -35.11 28.63 21.21
N PRO A 76 -35.85 28.29 22.27
CA PRO A 76 -36.33 26.93 22.41
C PRO A 76 -37.33 26.69 21.27
N PHE A 77 -36.88 25.99 20.23
CA PHE A 77 -37.78 25.45 19.22
C PHE A 77 -38.24 24.08 19.71
N VAL A 78 -39.55 23.91 19.89
CA VAL A 78 -40.16 22.64 20.24
C VAL A 78 -40.91 22.14 19.02
N GLU A 79 -40.50 20.99 18.51
CA GLU A 79 -41.19 20.27 17.44
C GLU A 79 -41.70 18.96 18.01
N GLU A 80 -42.98 18.66 17.77
CA GLU A 80 -43.57 17.40 18.19
C GLU A 80 -43.11 16.28 17.25
N ARG A 81 -42.49 15.24 17.80
CA ARG A 81 -41.97 14.14 16.99
C ARG A 81 -43.12 13.24 16.55
N GLU A 82 -43.37 13.19 15.25
CA GLU A 82 -44.34 12.24 14.71
C GLU A 82 -43.95 10.79 15.06
N PRO A 83 -44.94 9.93 15.35
CA PRO A 83 -44.68 8.52 15.57
C PRO A 83 -44.06 7.88 14.33
N LEU A 84 -42.95 7.16 14.50
CA LEU A 84 -42.24 6.48 13.40
C LEU A 84 -43.10 5.41 12.71
N THR A 85 -44.16 4.95 13.37
CA THR A 85 -45.10 3.98 12.84
C THR A 85 -46.22 4.68 12.08
N SER A 86 -46.36 4.35 10.80
CA SER A 86 -47.52 4.77 9.99
C SER A 86 -48.84 4.36 10.64
N ALA A 87 -49.86 5.19 10.46
CA ALA A 87 -51.18 4.93 11.02
C ALA A 87 -51.73 3.58 10.50
N PRO A 88 -52.52 2.84 11.29
CA PRO A 88 -53.11 1.58 10.83
C PRO A 88 -53.89 1.70 9.52
N ALA A 89 -54.59 2.82 9.33
CA ALA A 89 -55.35 3.11 8.11
C ALA A 89 -54.44 3.27 6.87
N GLU A 90 -53.28 3.91 7.01
CA GLU A 90 -52.31 4.07 5.91
C GLU A 90 -51.68 2.73 5.52
N ARG A 91 -51.36 1.89 6.52
CA ARG A 91 -50.85 0.54 6.27
C ARG A 91 -51.88 -0.32 5.55
N LEU A 92 -53.15 -0.24 5.97
CA LEU A 92 -54.25 -0.95 5.33
C LEU A 92 -54.45 -0.48 3.88
N ALA A 93 -54.51 0.84 3.66
CA ALA A 93 -54.62 1.43 2.34
C ALA A 93 -53.47 0.98 1.41
N PHE A 94 -52.23 1.01 1.89
CA PHE A 94 -51.08 0.50 1.13
C PHE A 94 -51.22 -0.98 0.77
N THR A 95 -51.65 -1.82 1.73
CA THR A 95 -51.85 -3.26 1.47
C THR A 95 -52.99 -3.52 0.50
N GLU A 96 -54.09 -2.77 0.58
CA GLU A 96 -55.22 -2.84 -0.36
C GLU A 96 -54.77 -2.42 -1.76
N ASP A 97 -54.04 -1.32 -1.88
CA ASP A 97 -53.49 -0.86 -3.17
C ASP A 97 -52.50 -1.87 -3.76
N PHE A 98 -51.58 -2.41 -2.95
CA PHE A 98 -50.62 -3.41 -3.40
C PHE A 98 -51.30 -4.70 -3.87
N THR A 99 -52.30 -5.17 -3.12
CA THR A 99 -53.06 -6.39 -3.47
C THR A 99 -53.93 -6.18 -4.70
N ARG A 100 -54.59 -5.03 -4.82
CA ARG A 100 -55.34 -4.63 -6.02
C ARG A 100 -54.45 -4.64 -7.25
N LEU A 101 -53.30 -3.97 -7.21
CA LEU A 101 -52.31 -3.97 -8.29
C LEU A 101 -51.87 -5.41 -8.65
N ALA A 102 -51.64 -6.26 -7.66
CA ALA A 102 -51.25 -7.65 -7.88
C ALA A 102 -52.37 -8.50 -8.54
N GLN A 103 -53.64 -8.20 -8.26
CA GLN A 103 -54.80 -8.88 -8.86
C GLN A 103 -55.10 -8.37 -10.28
N GLU A 104 -55.00 -7.06 -10.51
CA GLU A 104 -55.26 -6.43 -11.80
C GLU A 104 -54.13 -6.66 -12.83
N THR A 105 -52.92 -6.99 -12.36
CA THR A 105 -51.78 -7.26 -13.25
C THR A 105 -51.87 -8.66 -13.88
N PRO A 106 -52.06 -8.79 -15.21
CA PRO A 106 -52.15 -10.10 -15.85
C PRO A 106 -50.83 -10.85 -15.78
N ARG A 107 -50.87 -12.12 -15.34
CA ARG A 107 -49.68 -12.98 -15.19
C ARG A 107 -49.10 -13.40 -16.55
N ARG A 108 -48.21 -12.58 -17.11
CA ARG A 108 -47.49 -12.88 -18.37
C ARG A 108 -46.24 -13.71 -18.12
N ARG A 109 -46.43 -15.03 -17.88
CA ARG A 109 -45.34 -15.98 -17.55
C ARG A 109 -44.18 -15.98 -18.54
N PHE A 110 -44.45 -15.77 -19.84
CA PHE A 110 -43.42 -15.68 -20.86
C PHE A 110 -42.51 -14.46 -20.67
N LEU A 111 -43.09 -13.26 -20.49
CA LEU A 111 -42.32 -12.03 -20.26
C LEU A 111 -41.51 -12.10 -18.96
N GLY A 112 -42.08 -12.66 -17.88
CA GLY A 112 -41.35 -12.87 -16.62
C GLY A 112 -40.15 -13.82 -16.78
N ARG A 113 -40.29 -14.88 -17.56
CA ARG A 113 -39.17 -15.79 -17.89
C ARG A 113 -38.11 -15.11 -18.74
N MET A 114 -38.51 -14.30 -19.74
CA MET A 114 -37.56 -13.52 -20.55
C MET A 114 -36.82 -12.48 -19.72
N LEU A 115 -37.51 -11.80 -18.78
CA LEU A 115 -36.86 -10.89 -17.83
C LEU A 115 -35.86 -11.63 -16.95
N LEU A 116 -36.21 -12.81 -16.42
CA LEU A 116 -35.29 -13.62 -15.62
C LEU A 116 -34.04 -14.03 -16.43
N VAL A 117 -34.21 -14.42 -17.69
CA VAL A 117 -33.09 -14.73 -18.59
C VAL A 117 -32.23 -13.49 -18.83
N ALA A 118 -32.84 -12.35 -19.12
CA ALA A 118 -32.11 -11.10 -19.37
C ALA A 118 -31.31 -10.63 -18.14
N VAL A 119 -31.95 -10.63 -16.96
CA VAL A 119 -31.29 -10.28 -15.69
C VAL A 119 -30.21 -11.30 -15.34
N GLY A 120 -30.47 -12.60 -15.55
CA GLY A 120 -29.49 -13.67 -15.32
C GLY A 120 -28.26 -13.54 -16.22
N ALA A 121 -28.47 -13.25 -17.51
CA ALA A 121 -27.38 -13.00 -18.46
C ALA A 121 -26.58 -11.74 -18.08
N LEU A 122 -27.27 -10.66 -17.67
CA LEU A 122 -26.61 -9.44 -17.20
C LEU A 122 -25.79 -9.69 -15.92
N ALA A 123 -26.35 -10.43 -14.96
CA ALA A 123 -25.65 -10.79 -13.72
C ALA A 123 -24.40 -11.64 -14.02
N ALA A 124 -24.50 -12.62 -14.92
CA ALA A 124 -23.35 -13.40 -15.35
C ALA A 124 -22.27 -12.54 -16.02
N ALA A 125 -22.67 -11.59 -16.88
CA ALA A 125 -21.75 -10.64 -17.48
C ALA A 125 -21.09 -9.72 -16.44
N ALA A 126 -21.83 -9.30 -15.40
CA ALA A 126 -21.33 -8.44 -14.33
C ALA A 126 -20.27 -9.11 -13.43
N VAL A 127 -20.20 -10.45 -13.42
CA VAL A 127 -19.14 -11.20 -12.71
C VAL A 127 -17.84 -11.27 -13.52
N PHE A 128 -17.92 -11.15 -14.85
CA PHE A 128 -16.77 -11.31 -15.74
C PHE A 128 -15.60 -10.32 -15.50
N PRO A 129 -15.81 -9.05 -15.08
CA PRO A 129 -14.71 -8.14 -14.73
C PRO A 129 -13.75 -8.66 -13.66
N ILE A 130 -14.11 -9.67 -12.86
CA ILE A 130 -13.18 -10.36 -11.94
C ILE A 130 -11.97 -10.92 -12.70
N ARG A 131 -12.15 -11.32 -13.97
CA ARG A 131 -11.08 -11.83 -14.82
C ARG A 131 -10.07 -10.73 -15.23
N SER A 132 -10.45 -9.46 -15.08
CA SER A 132 -9.57 -8.30 -15.30
C SER A 132 -8.62 -8.03 -14.13
N LEU A 133 -8.74 -8.76 -13.01
CA LEU A 133 -7.82 -8.66 -11.86
C LEU A 133 -6.43 -9.26 -12.14
N GLY A 134 -6.20 -9.81 -13.33
CA GLY A 134 -4.91 -10.30 -13.80
C GLY A 134 -4.79 -11.83 -13.80
N PRO A 135 -3.75 -12.34 -14.48
CA PRO A 135 -3.47 -13.76 -14.50
C PRO A 135 -2.98 -14.24 -13.13
N GLY A 136 -3.30 -15.49 -12.77
CA GLY A 136 -2.67 -16.12 -11.62
C GLY A 136 -1.15 -16.29 -11.86
N PRO A 137 -0.33 -16.27 -10.80
CA PRO A 137 1.14 -16.32 -10.93
C PRO A 137 1.66 -17.63 -11.53
N GLY A 138 0.91 -18.73 -11.46
CA GLY A 138 1.28 -20.00 -12.07
C GLY A 138 2.65 -20.48 -11.58
N ARG A 139 3.59 -20.67 -12.51
CA ARG A 139 4.96 -21.14 -12.23
C ARG A 139 6.01 -20.04 -12.14
N SER A 140 5.64 -18.77 -12.27
CA SER A 140 6.61 -17.67 -12.28
C SER A 140 7.38 -17.55 -10.96
N LEU A 141 6.77 -17.95 -9.84
CA LEU A 141 7.39 -17.88 -8.51
C LEU A 141 8.47 -18.95 -8.24
N PHE A 142 8.65 -19.91 -9.15
CA PHE A 142 9.64 -21.00 -9.02
C PHE A 142 10.90 -20.78 -9.87
N ARG A 143 10.96 -19.69 -10.64
CA ARG A 143 12.08 -19.41 -11.53
C ARG A 143 12.43 -17.95 -11.41
N THR A 144 13.73 -17.66 -11.40
CA THR A 144 14.22 -16.29 -11.46
C THR A 144 14.84 -16.01 -12.84
N ALA A 145 15.43 -14.84 -12.99
CA ALA A 145 16.22 -14.52 -14.17
C ALA A 145 17.58 -15.25 -14.25
N TRP A 146 18.04 -15.89 -13.16
CA TRP A 146 19.32 -16.59 -13.14
C TRP A 146 19.31 -17.84 -14.01
N ARG A 147 20.42 -18.06 -14.73
CA ARG A 147 20.65 -19.21 -15.61
C ARG A 147 22.10 -19.64 -15.50
N ARG A 148 22.39 -20.85 -15.94
CA ARG A 148 23.77 -21.33 -16.07
C ARG A 148 24.59 -20.37 -16.96
N GLY A 149 25.75 -19.96 -16.47
CA GLY A 149 26.68 -19.06 -17.14
C GLY A 149 26.34 -17.56 -17.03
N SER A 150 25.22 -17.20 -16.38
CA SER A 150 24.86 -15.80 -16.13
C SER A 150 25.97 -15.08 -15.37
N LYS A 151 26.51 -14.00 -15.94
CA LYS A 151 27.47 -13.14 -15.24
C LYS A 151 26.78 -12.40 -14.11
N LEU A 152 27.48 -12.29 -12.98
CA LEU A 152 27.11 -11.40 -11.90
C LEU A 152 27.49 -9.98 -12.31
N VAL A 153 26.52 -9.06 -12.28
CA VAL A 153 26.76 -7.64 -12.54
C VAL A 153 26.29 -6.78 -11.37
N THR A 154 26.94 -5.64 -11.14
CA THR A 154 26.50 -4.64 -10.17
C THR A 154 25.21 -3.95 -10.63
N GLU A 155 24.67 -3.07 -9.80
CA GLU A 155 23.48 -2.27 -10.15
C GLU A 155 23.71 -1.35 -11.37
N GLU A 156 24.96 -0.94 -11.59
CA GLU A 156 25.39 -0.16 -12.75
C GLU A 156 25.65 -1.02 -14.00
N GLY A 157 25.53 -2.35 -13.89
CA GLY A 157 25.75 -3.31 -14.97
C GLY A 157 27.22 -3.73 -15.17
N GLY A 158 28.13 -3.32 -14.28
CA GLY A 158 29.54 -3.74 -14.34
C GLY A 158 29.71 -5.20 -13.94
N PRO A 159 30.44 -6.04 -14.70
CA PRO A 159 30.67 -7.43 -14.31
C PRO A 159 31.54 -7.52 -13.06
N VAL A 160 31.28 -8.51 -12.21
CA VAL A 160 32.05 -8.75 -10.98
C VAL A 160 33.11 -9.83 -11.22
N ALA A 161 34.37 -9.46 -11.06
CA ALA A 161 35.52 -10.34 -11.16
C ALA A 161 35.99 -10.86 -9.79
N VAL A 162 36.76 -11.94 -9.83
CA VAL A 162 37.50 -12.41 -8.64
C VAL A 162 38.51 -11.33 -8.23
N GLY A 163 38.34 -10.78 -7.04
CA GLY A 163 39.23 -9.78 -6.46
C GLY A 163 38.57 -8.42 -6.24
N ASP A 164 37.46 -8.13 -6.94
CA ASP A 164 36.75 -6.85 -6.85
C ASP A 164 36.16 -6.59 -5.46
N LEU A 165 35.81 -7.67 -4.75
CA LEU A 165 35.28 -7.60 -3.39
C LEU A 165 36.35 -8.03 -2.39
N PRO A 166 36.74 -7.20 -1.39
CA PRO A 166 37.65 -7.63 -0.34
C PRO A 166 36.98 -8.66 0.59
N VAL A 167 37.78 -9.40 1.37
CA VAL A 167 37.23 -10.29 2.41
C VAL A 167 36.48 -9.46 3.45
N GLY A 168 35.27 -9.87 3.79
CA GLY A 168 34.29 -9.12 4.57
C GLY A 168 33.49 -8.10 3.77
N GLY A 169 33.78 -7.95 2.47
CA GLY A 169 33.01 -7.09 1.58
C GLY A 169 31.67 -7.72 1.20
N VAL A 170 30.70 -6.85 0.89
CA VAL A 170 29.40 -7.23 0.36
C VAL A 170 29.01 -6.32 -0.80
N VAL A 171 28.36 -6.86 -1.82
CA VAL A 171 27.82 -6.08 -2.94
C VAL A 171 26.51 -6.71 -3.42
N THR A 172 25.59 -5.88 -3.91
CA THR A 172 24.37 -6.37 -4.56
C THR A 172 24.66 -6.66 -6.02
N VAL A 173 24.28 -7.85 -6.47
CA VAL A 173 24.47 -8.30 -7.85
C VAL A 173 23.15 -8.76 -8.46
N PHE A 174 23.10 -8.70 -9.78
CA PHE A 174 21.99 -9.15 -10.60
C PHE A 174 22.51 -10.09 -11.69
N ALA A 175 21.61 -10.86 -12.29
CA ALA A 175 21.90 -11.53 -13.55
C ALA A 175 22.06 -10.47 -14.65
N GLU A 176 23.12 -10.56 -15.46
CA GLU A 176 23.46 -9.59 -16.52
C GLU A 176 22.26 -9.10 -17.36
N ALA A 177 21.35 -10.01 -17.75
CA ALA A 177 20.20 -9.68 -18.59
C ALA A 177 18.99 -9.10 -17.82
N SER A 178 19.10 -8.88 -16.51
CA SER A 178 17.96 -8.60 -15.63
C SER A 178 18.33 -7.72 -14.43
N VAL A 179 19.16 -6.71 -14.68
CA VAL A 179 19.48 -5.65 -13.71
C VAL A 179 18.20 -4.93 -13.28
N GLY A 180 18.01 -4.74 -11.98
CA GLY A 180 16.83 -4.07 -11.41
C GLY A 180 15.58 -4.95 -11.32
N VAL A 181 15.62 -6.22 -11.78
CA VAL A 181 14.52 -7.16 -11.58
C VAL A 181 14.57 -7.70 -10.15
N ALA A 182 13.45 -7.60 -9.42
CA ALA A 182 13.41 -7.91 -8.00
C ALA A 182 13.82 -9.35 -7.66
N ASP A 183 13.35 -10.34 -8.43
CA ASP A 183 13.62 -11.77 -8.19
C ASP A 183 15.05 -12.23 -8.53
N SER A 184 15.83 -11.39 -9.22
CA SER A 184 17.24 -11.65 -9.53
C SER A 184 18.20 -11.02 -8.52
N GLN A 185 17.70 -10.13 -7.65
CA GLN A 185 18.52 -9.40 -6.70
C GLN A 185 19.17 -10.36 -5.70
N THR A 186 20.50 -10.37 -5.72
CA THR A 186 21.33 -11.32 -4.95
C THR A 186 22.38 -10.53 -4.18
N ILE A 187 22.66 -10.92 -2.94
CA ILE A 187 23.72 -10.35 -2.14
C ILE A 187 24.95 -11.25 -2.24
N LEU A 188 26.03 -10.70 -2.78
CA LEU A 188 27.33 -11.36 -2.87
C LEU A 188 28.17 -10.92 -1.68
N VAL A 189 28.54 -11.87 -0.83
CA VAL A 189 29.42 -11.67 0.33
C VAL A 189 30.70 -12.43 0.09
N ARG A 190 31.85 -11.82 0.36
CA ARG A 190 33.13 -12.54 0.39
C ARG A 190 33.54 -12.78 1.83
N VAL A 191 33.59 -14.02 2.26
CA VAL A 191 34.05 -14.42 3.59
C VAL A 191 35.45 -15.01 3.54
N ASP A 192 36.08 -15.16 4.70
CA ASP A 192 37.31 -15.96 4.82
C ASP A 192 36.96 -17.43 4.51
N PRO A 193 37.59 -18.09 3.53
CA PRO A 193 37.34 -19.52 3.26
C PRO A 193 37.55 -20.42 4.49
N ALA A 194 38.36 -20.01 5.47
CA ALA A 194 38.57 -20.77 6.71
C ALA A 194 37.38 -20.68 7.68
N SER A 195 36.54 -19.64 7.60
CA SER A 195 35.38 -19.44 8.47
C SER A 195 34.09 -20.07 7.94
N PHE A 196 34.10 -20.56 6.70
CA PHE A 196 32.93 -21.12 6.02
C PHE A 196 33.03 -22.63 5.84
N ARG A 197 31.92 -23.33 6.08
CA ARG A 197 31.78 -24.75 5.73
C ARG A 197 30.58 -24.91 4.78
N PRO A 198 30.79 -25.38 3.54
CA PRO A 198 29.69 -25.65 2.63
C PRO A 198 28.69 -26.63 3.22
N LEU A 199 27.41 -26.40 2.94
CA LEU A 199 26.36 -27.38 3.22
C LEU A 199 26.55 -28.62 2.33
N PRO A 200 26.09 -29.81 2.79
CA PRO A 200 26.14 -31.02 1.97
C PRO A 200 25.48 -30.82 0.60
N GLY A 201 26.19 -31.20 -0.47
CA GLY A 201 25.74 -31.03 -1.86
C GLY A 201 25.95 -29.62 -2.44
N ARG A 202 26.50 -28.68 -1.66
CA ARG A 202 26.82 -27.30 -2.07
C ARG A 202 28.33 -27.01 -2.04
N GLU A 203 29.17 -28.04 -2.02
CA GLU A 203 30.62 -27.93 -1.84
C GLU A 203 31.30 -27.07 -2.91
N THR A 204 30.74 -27.02 -4.12
CA THR A 204 31.28 -26.27 -5.25
C THR A 204 30.65 -24.90 -5.45
N TRP A 205 29.68 -24.49 -4.62
CA TRP A 205 28.85 -23.30 -4.89
C TRP A 205 29.51 -21.99 -4.49
N SER A 206 30.62 -22.05 -3.77
CA SER A 206 31.21 -20.89 -3.08
C SER A 206 32.71 -20.77 -3.35
N PRO A 207 33.11 -20.58 -4.62
CA PRO A 207 34.51 -20.53 -5.00
C PRO A 207 35.21 -19.42 -4.22
N GLN A 208 36.38 -19.71 -3.65
CA GLN A 208 37.25 -18.71 -3.01
C GLN A 208 36.57 -17.85 -1.92
N GLY A 209 35.55 -18.39 -1.23
CA GLY A 209 34.83 -17.68 -0.17
C GLY A 209 33.75 -16.71 -0.66
N TYR A 210 33.41 -16.73 -1.96
CA TYR A 210 32.27 -15.96 -2.48
C TYR A 210 30.97 -16.70 -2.22
N LEU A 211 30.09 -16.10 -1.43
CA LEU A 211 28.78 -16.61 -1.08
C LEU A 211 27.72 -15.68 -1.69
N ALA A 212 26.81 -16.23 -2.48
CA ALA A 212 25.69 -15.49 -3.04
C ALA A 212 24.37 -16.02 -2.47
N TYR A 213 23.59 -15.14 -1.87
CA TYR A 213 22.26 -15.46 -1.35
C TYR A 213 21.21 -14.54 -1.97
N SER A 214 19.96 -15.00 -2.09
CA SER A 214 18.87 -14.14 -2.50
C SER A 214 18.77 -12.94 -1.55
N LYS A 215 18.63 -11.74 -2.11
CA LYS A 215 18.40 -10.54 -1.30
C LYS A 215 16.97 -10.48 -0.78
N ILE A 216 16.07 -11.35 -1.26
CA ILE A 216 14.66 -11.33 -0.87
C ILE A 216 14.46 -12.15 0.42
N CYS A 217 14.09 -11.46 1.50
CA CYS A 217 13.81 -12.10 2.79
C CYS A 217 12.69 -13.13 2.68
N THR A 218 12.94 -14.33 3.19
CA THR A 218 12.00 -15.47 3.21
C THR A 218 10.80 -15.30 4.14
N HIS A 219 10.75 -14.24 4.95
CA HIS A 219 9.59 -13.89 5.75
C HIS A 219 8.51 -13.17 4.91
N ALA A 220 8.81 -11.94 4.48
CA ALA A 220 7.82 -11.05 3.85
C ALA A 220 8.38 -10.26 2.65
N GLY A 221 9.54 -10.65 2.11
CA GLY A 221 10.00 -10.18 0.81
C GLY A 221 10.86 -8.92 0.82
N CYS A 222 11.19 -8.38 1.99
CA CYS A 222 12.06 -7.21 2.10
C CYS A 222 13.49 -7.49 1.60
N PRO A 223 14.17 -6.49 1.01
CA PRO A 223 15.57 -6.63 0.61
C PRO A 223 16.50 -6.67 1.82
N VAL A 224 17.16 -7.81 2.02
CA VAL A 224 18.20 -8.04 3.03
C VAL A 224 19.51 -7.43 2.55
N GLY A 225 20.00 -6.37 3.20
CA GLY A 225 21.18 -5.64 2.69
C GLY A 225 22.17 -5.16 3.74
N LEU A 226 21.84 -5.34 5.02
CA LEU A 226 22.70 -4.89 6.11
C LEU A 226 23.58 -6.06 6.52
N TYR A 227 24.89 -5.94 6.32
CA TYR A 227 25.86 -6.99 6.63
C TYR A 227 26.77 -6.57 7.78
N GLU A 228 26.88 -7.43 8.78
CA GLU A 228 27.85 -7.28 9.87
C GLU A 228 29.00 -8.25 9.65
N GLN A 229 30.18 -7.71 9.34
CA GLN A 229 31.36 -8.50 9.01
C GLN A 229 31.87 -9.31 10.20
N SER A 230 31.81 -8.76 11.42
CA SER A 230 32.39 -9.42 12.61
C SER A 230 31.70 -10.74 12.94
N THR A 231 30.40 -10.85 12.69
CA THR A 231 29.58 -12.04 12.95
C THR A 231 29.13 -12.76 11.68
N ASN A 232 29.56 -12.30 10.50
CA ASN A 232 29.08 -12.76 9.19
C ASN A 232 27.54 -12.86 9.13
N SER A 233 26.85 -11.84 9.62
CA SER A 233 25.38 -11.85 9.75
C SER A 233 24.72 -10.88 8.77
N LEU A 234 23.67 -11.33 8.10
CA LEU A 234 22.81 -10.49 7.26
C LEU A 234 21.52 -10.12 7.99
N PHE A 235 21.20 -8.83 8.02
CA PHE A 235 20.04 -8.28 8.70
C PHE A 235 19.00 -7.79 7.69
N CYS A 236 17.76 -8.24 7.89
CA CYS A 236 16.59 -7.72 7.22
C CYS A 236 16.07 -6.49 7.98
N PRO A 237 16.03 -5.29 7.36
CA PRO A 237 15.67 -4.05 8.07
C PRO A 237 14.19 -3.98 8.47
N CYS A 238 13.30 -4.75 7.85
CA CYS A 238 11.86 -4.64 8.08
C CYS A 238 11.40 -5.20 9.43
N HIS A 239 11.81 -6.43 9.75
CA HIS A 239 11.33 -7.15 10.95
C HIS A 239 12.49 -7.86 11.66
N GLN A 240 13.73 -7.43 11.39
CA GLN A 240 14.93 -7.83 12.11
C GLN A 240 15.22 -9.34 12.05
N SER A 241 14.84 -10.01 10.96
CA SER A 241 15.38 -11.35 10.69
C SER A 241 16.89 -11.26 10.47
N VAL A 242 17.63 -12.14 11.15
CA VAL A 242 19.09 -12.22 11.06
C VAL A 242 19.45 -13.58 10.48
N PHE A 243 20.32 -13.59 9.47
CA PHE A 243 20.74 -14.79 8.77
C PHE A 243 22.25 -14.99 8.91
N ASP A 244 22.67 -16.18 9.31
CA ASP A 244 24.08 -16.56 9.43
C ASP A 244 24.64 -16.91 8.05
N VAL A 245 25.46 -16.04 7.48
CA VAL A 245 26.00 -16.18 6.10
C VAL A 245 26.88 -17.40 5.97
N VAL A 246 27.62 -17.79 7.02
CA VAL A 246 28.56 -18.92 6.96
C VAL A 246 27.90 -20.25 7.28
N ASP A 247 26.71 -20.26 7.88
CA ASP A 247 25.84 -21.43 8.06
C ASP A 247 24.66 -21.42 7.07
N GLY A 248 24.95 -21.21 5.77
CA GLY A 248 23.96 -21.35 4.69
C GLY A 248 22.83 -20.31 4.71
N ALA A 249 23.08 -19.12 5.26
CA ALA A 249 22.08 -18.07 5.49
C ALA A 249 20.88 -18.54 6.33
N LYS A 250 21.12 -19.44 7.29
CA LYS A 250 20.10 -19.91 8.24
C LYS A 250 19.62 -18.76 9.14
N PRO A 251 18.31 -18.60 9.37
CA PRO A 251 17.81 -17.59 10.30
C PRO A 251 18.21 -17.94 11.73
N VAL A 252 18.79 -16.97 12.43
CA VAL A 252 19.22 -17.09 13.85
C VAL A 252 18.43 -16.15 14.78
N ALA A 253 17.70 -15.19 14.21
CA ALA A 253 16.78 -14.32 14.96
C ALA A 253 15.66 -13.79 14.04
N GLY A 254 14.61 -13.24 14.67
CA GLY A 254 13.46 -12.66 13.99
C GLY A 254 12.48 -13.70 13.42
N PRO A 255 11.51 -13.28 12.60
CA PRO A 255 10.38 -14.13 12.20
C PRO A 255 10.61 -15.03 10.97
N ALA A 256 11.76 -14.92 10.28
CA ALA A 256 12.05 -15.77 9.14
C ALA A 256 12.28 -17.23 9.58
N THR A 257 11.62 -18.17 8.93
CA THR A 257 11.68 -19.60 9.28
C THR A 257 12.46 -20.44 8.26
N ARG A 258 12.84 -19.86 7.11
CA ARG A 258 13.64 -20.50 6.08
C ARG A 258 14.96 -19.75 5.82
N PRO A 259 16.06 -20.45 5.48
CA PRO A 259 17.29 -19.81 5.02
C PRO A 259 17.07 -18.98 3.76
N LEU A 260 17.92 -17.99 3.52
CA LEU A 260 17.95 -17.35 2.21
C LEU A 260 18.46 -18.36 1.18
N PRO A 261 17.79 -18.54 0.03
CA PRO A 261 18.28 -19.42 -1.02
C PRO A 261 19.67 -19.01 -1.48
N GLN A 262 20.57 -19.99 -1.59
CA GLN A 262 21.94 -19.77 -2.05
C GLN A 262 22.02 -19.95 -3.56
N LEU A 263 22.67 -19.02 -4.25
CA LEU A 263 22.94 -19.10 -5.67
C LEU A 263 24.26 -19.88 -5.90
N PRO A 264 24.25 -20.96 -6.69
CA PRO A 264 25.48 -21.68 -7.01
C PRO A 264 26.41 -20.83 -7.90
N LEU A 265 27.63 -20.53 -7.44
CA LEU A 265 28.59 -19.72 -8.19
C LEU A 265 29.74 -20.55 -8.77
N GLU A 266 30.30 -20.10 -9.89
CA GLU A 266 31.54 -20.58 -10.47
C GLU A 266 32.42 -19.39 -10.93
N VAL A 267 33.71 -19.64 -11.10
CA VAL A 267 34.64 -18.69 -11.70
C VAL A 267 34.83 -19.06 -13.15
N GLY A 268 34.48 -18.16 -14.06
CA GLY A 268 34.68 -18.33 -15.49
C GLY A 268 36.16 -18.31 -15.90
N PRO A 269 36.48 -18.74 -17.13
CA PRO A 269 37.86 -18.71 -17.65
C PRO A 269 38.42 -17.30 -17.79
N ASP A 270 37.54 -16.29 -17.83
CA ASP A 270 37.83 -14.86 -17.86
C ASP A 270 38.02 -14.25 -16.46
N GLY A 271 37.95 -15.07 -15.39
CA GLY A 271 38.07 -14.61 -14.01
C GLY A 271 36.80 -13.93 -13.47
N LEU A 272 35.70 -13.93 -14.23
CA LEU A 272 34.42 -13.36 -13.82
C LEU A 272 33.58 -14.36 -13.02
N LEU A 273 32.83 -13.87 -12.04
CA LEU A 273 31.87 -14.69 -11.31
C LEU A 273 30.62 -14.95 -12.15
N ARG A 274 30.19 -16.21 -12.19
CA ARG A 274 29.03 -16.69 -12.95
C ARG A 274 28.16 -17.61 -12.10
N ALA A 275 26.87 -17.70 -12.42
CA ALA A 275 25.97 -18.66 -11.79
C ALA A 275 26.05 -20.04 -12.48
N GLN A 276 26.12 -21.14 -11.73
CA GLN A 276 26.09 -22.51 -12.29
C GLN A 276 24.67 -22.93 -12.72
N SER A 277 23.64 -22.32 -12.10
CA SER A 277 22.21 -22.53 -12.35
C SER A 277 21.38 -21.37 -11.79
N ASP A 278 20.04 -21.48 -11.88
CA ASP A 278 19.13 -20.72 -11.03
C ASP A 278 19.27 -21.15 -9.56
N PHE A 279 18.60 -20.44 -8.64
CA PHE A 279 18.40 -20.91 -7.28
C PHE A 279 17.74 -22.29 -7.28
N THR A 280 18.16 -23.13 -6.34
CA THR A 280 17.59 -24.49 -6.18
C THR A 280 16.32 -24.51 -5.34
N GLU A 281 16.01 -23.40 -4.68
CA GLU A 281 14.85 -23.18 -3.82
C GLU A 281 14.18 -21.85 -4.23
N PRO A 282 12.84 -21.73 -4.13
CA PRO A 282 12.15 -20.48 -4.44
C PRO A 282 12.64 -19.29 -3.60
N VAL A 283 12.87 -18.17 -4.27
CA VAL A 283 13.28 -16.92 -3.61
C VAL A 283 12.10 -16.22 -2.94
N GLY A 284 12.37 -15.56 -1.82
CA GLY A 284 11.40 -14.76 -1.09
C GLY A 284 10.42 -15.56 -0.22
N PRO A 285 9.28 -14.95 0.15
CA PRO A 285 8.31 -15.50 1.10
C PRO A 285 7.74 -16.85 0.66
N GLY A 286 7.39 -17.67 1.65
CA GLY A 286 6.73 -18.93 1.37
C GLY A 286 5.31 -18.76 0.82
N TYR A 287 4.89 -19.71 -0.01
CA TYR A 287 3.56 -19.73 -0.61
C TYR A 287 3.00 -21.15 -0.66
N TRP A 288 1.69 -21.27 -0.86
CA TRP A 288 0.90 -22.50 -0.65
C TRP A 288 1.32 -23.71 -1.52
N ASN A 289 2.06 -23.50 -2.61
CA ASN A 289 2.55 -24.55 -3.52
C ASN A 289 4.08 -24.74 -3.49
N GLU A 290 4.78 -24.17 -2.50
CA GLU A 290 6.25 -24.19 -2.49
C GLU A 290 6.86 -25.61 -2.40
N GLY A 291 6.13 -26.57 -1.84
CA GLY A 291 6.57 -27.97 -1.67
C GLY A 291 5.95 -28.99 -2.64
N SER A 292 5.23 -28.55 -3.68
CA SER A 292 4.55 -29.42 -4.67
C SER A 292 5.31 -29.55 -5.99
#